data_AF-A0A2A5M9P1-F1
#
_entry.id   AF-A0A2A5M9P1-F1
#
_cell.length_a   1.000
_cell.length_b   1.000
_cell.length_c   1.000
_cell.angle_alpha   90.00
_cell.angle_beta   90.00
_cell.angle_gamma   90.00
#
_symmetry.space_group_name_H-M   'P 1'
#
loop_
_entity.id
_entity.type
_entity.pdbx_description
1 polymer ?
#
loop_
_entity_poly.entity_id
_entity_poly.type
_entity_poly.pdbx_seq_one_letter_code
_entity_poly.pdbx_strand_id
1 'polypeptide(L)'
;DKVELRVHPTMIDKEKMLAKVDGVMNAISINGDLLGESLYYGAGAGGEATASAVISDLMDIARDQVKAPMLGFVNTLEYELLSKDEIYTKYYLRVKVEDKIGVLSKITQLMSENNISIDSFLQKPKKNDENYSTLFFTTHLTYEKSIQNLLEILRKQDFIKTKPFMMRIE
;
A
#
# COMPACT_ATOMS: atom_id res chain seq x y z
N ASP A 1 16.59 -15.64 1.91
CA ASP A 1 15.77 -14.60 1.24
C ASP A 1 14.67 -14.11 2.14
N LYS A 2 14.28 -12.84 2.01
CA LYS A 2 13.19 -12.24 2.78
C LYS A 2 11.93 -12.10 1.92
N VAL A 3 10.76 -12.29 2.52
CA VAL A 3 9.45 -12.16 1.85
C VAL A 3 8.66 -11.02 2.49
N GLU A 4 8.17 -10.11 1.67
CA GLU A 4 7.24 -9.06 2.10
C GLU A 4 5.81 -9.60 2.13
N LEU A 5 5.19 -9.58 3.31
CA LEU A 5 3.80 -10.03 3.51
C LEU A 5 3.02 -8.96 4.29
N ARG A 6 2.00 -8.39 3.66
CA ARG A 6 1.25 -7.25 4.23
C ARG A 6 -0.13 -7.08 3.58
N VAL A 7 -1.05 -6.51 4.36
CA VAL A 7 -2.37 -6.07 3.90
C VAL A 7 -2.63 -4.67 4.43
N HIS A 8 -3.01 -3.74 3.57
CA HIS A 8 -3.32 -2.35 3.92
C HIS A 8 -4.05 -1.63 2.77
N PRO A 9 -4.77 -0.53 3.05
CA PRO A 9 -5.23 0.38 2.00
C PRO A 9 -4.04 1.03 1.29
N THR A 10 -4.06 1.02 -0.04
CA THR A 10 -3.02 1.62 -0.87
C THR A 10 -3.63 2.39 -2.04
N MET A 11 -2.93 3.42 -2.53
CA MET A 11 -3.25 4.05 -3.79
C MET A 11 -2.61 3.29 -4.94
N ILE A 12 -3.42 2.98 -5.94
CA ILE A 12 -3.01 2.32 -7.17
C ILE A 12 -3.24 3.31 -8.30
N ASP A 13 -2.30 3.35 -9.25
CA ASP A 13 -2.50 4.09 -10.49
C ASP A 13 -3.81 3.65 -11.18
N LYS A 14 -4.64 4.63 -11.57
CA LYS A 14 -5.94 4.39 -12.22
C LYS A 14 -5.80 3.64 -13.55
N GLU A 15 -4.65 3.73 -14.20
CA GLU A 15 -4.39 3.03 -15.46
C GLU A 15 -4.15 1.53 -15.26
N LYS A 16 -3.72 1.09 -14.06
CA LYS A 16 -3.51 -0.33 -13.75
C LYS A 16 -4.84 -1.09 -13.73
N MET A 17 -4.83 -2.33 -14.22
CA MET A 17 -6.03 -3.18 -14.24
C MET A 17 -6.60 -3.43 -12.84
N LEU A 18 -5.73 -3.57 -11.83
CA LEU A 18 -6.15 -3.79 -10.45
C LEU A 18 -6.99 -2.63 -9.88
N ALA A 19 -6.77 -1.40 -10.36
CA ALA A 19 -7.55 -0.23 -9.95
C ALA A 19 -8.96 -0.20 -10.55
N LYS A 20 -9.24 -1.02 -11.57
CA LYS A 20 -10.54 -1.12 -12.26
C LYS A 20 -11.44 -2.20 -11.67
N VAL A 21 -10.96 -2.93 -10.66
CA VAL A 21 -11.70 -3.98 -9.94
C VAL A 21 -12.60 -3.29 -8.91
N ASP A 22 -13.91 -3.43 -9.09
CA ASP A 22 -14.93 -2.76 -8.27
C ASP A 22 -16.06 -3.73 -7.87
N GLY A 23 -16.86 -3.32 -6.89
CA GLY A 23 -17.98 -4.08 -6.36
C GLY A 23 -17.52 -5.29 -5.52
N VAL A 24 -18.14 -6.44 -5.76
CA VAL A 24 -17.88 -7.70 -5.03
C VAL A 24 -16.82 -8.58 -5.71
N MET A 25 -16.12 -8.04 -6.70
CA MET A 25 -15.16 -8.76 -7.52
C MET A 25 -13.77 -8.70 -6.86
N ASN A 26 -13.04 -9.79 -6.97
CA ASN A 26 -11.65 -9.88 -6.53
C ASN A 26 -10.74 -10.00 -7.74
N ALA A 27 -9.48 -9.60 -7.56
CA ALA A 27 -8.44 -9.86 -8.52
C ALA A 27 -7.09 -10.15 -7.86
N ILE A 28 -6.28 -10.97 -8.52
CA ILE A 28 -4.93 -11.33 -8.11
C ILE A 28 -4.01 -11.05 -9.31
N SER A 29 -3.05 -10.15 -9.13
CA SER A 29 -1.97 -9.92 -10.09
C SER A 29 -0.72 -10.68 -9.66
N ILE A 30 -0.15 -11.47 -10.57
CA ILE A 30 1.07 -12.25 -10.39
C ILE A 30 2.11 -11.76 -11.40
N ASN A 31 3.25 -11.29 -10.91
CA ASN A 31 4.36 -10.84 -11.74
C ASN A 31 5.47 -11.90 -11.75
N GLY A 32 5.66 -12.57 -12.90
CA GLY A 32 6.75 -13.50 -13.14
C GLY A 32 7.88 -12.86 -13.95
N ASP A 33 9.09 -13.38 -13.79
CA ASP A 33 10.29 -12.95 -14.51
C ASP A 33 10.17 -13.11 -16.04
N LEU A 34 9.57 -14.22 -16.50
CA LEU A 34 9.36 -14.53 -17.92
C LEU A 34 7.92 -14.28 -18.38
N LEU A 35 6.94 -14.52 -17.50
CA LEU A 35 5.52 -14.36 -17.83
C LEU A 35 5.09 -12.89 -17.87
N GLY A 36 5.82 -12.00 -17.17
CA GLY A 36 5.35 -10.65 -16.91
C GLY A 36 4.14 -10.65 -15.97
N GLU A 37 3.25 -9.68 -16.15
CA GLU A 37 2.04 -9.54 -15.33
C GLU A 37 0.91 -10.46 -15.84
N SER A 38 0.37 -11.30 -14.95
CA SER A 38 -0.84 -12.10 -15.17
C SER A 38 -1.91 -11.73 -14.15
N LEU A 39 -3.11 -11.40 -14.61
CA LEU A 39 -4.23 -10.99 -13.78
C LEU A 39 -5.35 -12.03 -13.80
N TYR A 40 -5.75 -12.49 -12.62
CA TYR A 40 -6.89 -13.37 -12.40
C TYR A 40 -8.01 -12.54 -11.79
N TYR A 41 -9.19 -12.53 -12.40
CA TYR A 41 -10.32 -11.69 -12.00
C TYR A 41 -11.59 -12.53 -11.92
N GLY A 42 -12.38 -12.36 -10.86
CA GLY A 42 -13.61 -13.11 -10.66
C GLY A 42 -14.32 -12.79 -9.35
N ALA A 43 -15.47 -13.41 -9.12
CA ALA A 43 -16.16 -13.31 -7.84
C ALA A 43 -15.34 -14.03 -6.76
N GLY A 44 -14.91 -13.30 -5.73
CA GLY A 44 -14.11 -13.87 -4.63
C GLY A 44 -14.95 -14.36 -3.45
N ALA A 45 -16.26 -14.13 -3.48
CA ALA A 45 -17.20 -14.55 -2.46
C ALA A 45 -18.57 -14.86 -3.11
N GLY A 46 -19.38 -15.65 -2.42
CA GLY A 46 -20.71 -16.07 -2.88
C GLY A 46 -20.83 -17.59 -2.98
N GLY A 47 -22.02 -18.11 -2.68
CA GLY A 47 -22.25 -19.56 -2.56
C GLY A 47 -21.86 -20.36 -3.79
N GLU A 48 -22.23 -19.88 -4.99
CA GLU A 48 -21.90 -20.56 -6.26
C GLU A 48 -20.40 -20.50 -6.58
N ALA A 49 -19.76 -19.34 -6.41
CA ALA A 49 -18.33 -19.17 -6.65
C ALA A 49 -17.49 -20.07 -5.72
N THR A 50 -17.84 -20.10 -4.43
CA THR A 50 -17.19 -20.97 -3.45
C THR A 50 -17.49 -22.45 -3.72
N ALA A 51 -18.72 -22.82 -4.06
CA ALA A 51 -19.08 -24.20 -4.41
C ALA A 51 -18.32 -24.69 -5.65
N SER A 52 -18.12 -23.83 -6.65
CA SER A 52 -17.33 -24.16 -7.83
C SER A 52 -15.89 -24.54 -7.48
N ALA A 53 -15.25 -23.80 -6.56
CA ALA A 53 -13.89 -24.12 -6.10
C ALA A 53 -13.86 -25.47 -5.36
N VAL A 54 -14.82 -25.71 -4.45
CA VAL A 54 -14.93 -26.98 -3.71
C VAL A 54 -15.15 -28.17 -4.65
N ILE A 55 -16.03 -28.04 -5.65
CA ILE A 55 -16.28 -29.11 -6.62
C ILE A 55 -15.02 -29.40 -7.45
N SER A 56 -14.26 -28.37 -7.84
CA SER A 56 -13.00 -28.55 -8.56
C SER A 56 -12.02 -29.40 -7.76
N ASP A 57 -11.80 -29.06 -6.49
CA ASP A 57 -10.90 -29.82 -5.61
C ASP A 57 -11.36 -31.28 -5.44
N LEU A 58 -12.66 -31.52 -5.28
CA LEU A 58 -13.22 -32.87 -5.19
C LEU A 58 -12.99 -33.69 -6.46
N MET A 59 -13.11 -33.06 -7.64
CA MET A 59 -12.85 -33.71 -8.92
C MET A 59 -11.37 -34.06 -9.09
N ASP A 60 -10.47 -33.16 -8.69
CA ASP A 60 -9.02 -33.37 -8.77
C ASP A 60 -8.58 -34.54 -7.88
N ILE A 61 -9.12 -34.61 -6.65
CA ILE A 61 -8.92 -35.73 -5.72
C ILE A 61 -9.47 -37.03 -6.32
N ALA A 62 -10.69 -37.03 -6.85
CA ALA A 62 -11.33 -38.23 -7.40
C ALA A 62 -10.63 -38.80 -8.64
N ARG A 63 -9.95 -37.95 -9.41
CA ARG A 63 -9.21 -38.35 -10.62
C ARG A 63 -7.77 -38.80 -10.34
N ASP A 64 -7.32 -38.78 -9.09
CA ASP A 64 -5.92 -39.01 -8.73
C ASP A 64 -4.95 -38.07 -9.51
N GLN A 65 -5.46 -36.89 -9.90
CA GLN A 65 -4.67 -35.86 -10.60
C GLN A 65 -3.84 -35.02 -9.63
N VAL A 66 -4.01 -35.24 -8.32
CA VAL A 66 -3.24 -34.61 -7.24
C VAL A 66 -1.83 -35.21 -7.21
N LYS A 67 -0.96 -34.76 -8.14
CA LYS A 67 0.50 -34.95 -8.05
C LYS A 67 1.17 -34.02 -7.02
N ALA A 68 0.40 -33.07 -6.49
CA ALA A 68 0.79 -32.24 -5.36
C ALA A 68 0.54 -32.99 -4.04
N PRO A 69 1.21 -32.66 -2.93
CA PRO A 69 0.85 -33.22 -1.63
C PRO A 69 -0.63 -32.96 -1.32
N MET A 70 -1.25 -33.81 -0.49
CA MET A 70 -2.67 -33.78 -0.11
C MET A 70 -3.21 -32.40 0.36
N LEU A 71 -2.31 -31.47 0.72
CA LEU A 71 -2.62 -30.10 1.15
C LEU A 71 -2.22 -29.00 0.15
N GLY A 72 -1.77 -29.37 -1.05
CA GLY A 72 -1.28 -28.43 -2.07
C GLY A 72 0.02 -27.70 -1.71
N PHE A 73 0.61 -28.00 -0.55
CA PHE A 73 1.79 -27.34 0.00
C PHE A 73 2.92 -28.35 0.26
N VAL A 74 4.04 -28.21 -0.45
CA VAL A 74 5.30 -28.90 -0.12
C VAL A 74 6.19 -27.87 0.58
N ASN A 75 6.49 -28.08 1.87
CA ASN A 75 7.37 -27.18 2.60
C ASN A 75 8.84 -27.48 2.27
N THR A 76 9.37 -26.87 1.22
CA THR A 76 10.78 -27.02 0.82
C THR A 76 11.61 -25.75 0.96
N LEU A 77 10.98 -24.62 1.28
CA LEU A 77 11.62 -23.31 1.22
C LEU A 77 11.52 -22.60 2.58
N GLU A 78 12.67 -22.28 3.16
CA GLU A 78 12.77 -21.46 4.37
C GLU A 78 12.95 -19.99 3.96
N TYR A 79 11.95 -19.17 4.28
CA TYR A 79 11.98 -17.72 4.06
C TYR A 79 11.83 -16.98 5.38
N GLU A 80 12.54 -15.86 5.51
CA GLU A 80 12.34 -14.92 6.61
C GLU A 80 11.31 -13.86 6.21
N LEU A 81 10.45 -13.44 7.14
CA LEU A 81 9.55 -12.32 6.88
C LEU A 81 10.32 -11.00 6.91
N LEU A 82 10.09 -10.15 5.91
CA LEU A 82 10.63 -8.79 5.88
C LEU A 82 10.03 -7.98 7.05
N SER A 83 10.88 -7.26 7.78
CA SER A 83 10.40 -6.36 8.82
C SER A 83 9.60 -5.22 8.19
N LYS A 84 8.57 -4.72 8.90
CA LYS A 84 7.78 -3.56 8.47
C LYS A 84 8.65 -2.31 8.23
N ASP A 85 9.74 -2.17 8.98
CA ASP A 85 10.66 -1.05 8.85
C ASP A 85 11.48 -1.06 7.54
N GLU A 86 11.64 -2.25 6.95
CA GLU A 86 12.40 -2.49 5.71
C GLU A 86 11.51 -2.39 4.46
N ILE A 87 10.21 -2.17 4.63
CA ILE A 87 9.28 -1.93 3.52
C ILE A 87 9.73 -0.70 2.72
N TYR A 88 9.92 -0.86 1.41
CA TYR A 88 10.43 0.18 0.52
C TYR A 88 9.41 0.50 -0.58
N THR A 89 8.67 1.60 -0.41
CA THR A 89 7.60 2.00 -1.33
C THR A 89 7.41 3.53 -1.36
N LYS A 90 6.42 4.03 -2.12
CA LYS A 90 6.02 5.43 -2.16
C LYS A 90 4.91 5.70 -1.15
N TYR A 91 4.82 6.94 -0.68
CA TYR A 91 3.86 7.34 0.33
C TYR A 91 3.14 8.62 -0.06
N TYR A 92 1.87 8.67 0.28
CA TYR A 92 1.07 9.88 0.34
C TYR A 92 0.95 10.35 1.77
N LEU A 93 1.17 11.63 2.00
CA LEU A 93 1.02 12.29 3.28
C LEU A 93 -0.01 13.41 3.17
N ARG A 94 -0.91 13.47 4.14
CA ARG A 94 -1.85 14.58 4.32
C ARG A 94 -1.65 15.20 5.69
N VAL A 95 -1.32 16.49 5.70
CA VAL A 95 -0.94 17.22 6.90
C VAL A 95 -1.76 18.51 7.01
N LYS A 96 -2.51 18.69 8.10
CA LYS A 96 -3.21 19.95 8.40
C LYS A 96 -2.32 20.82 9.28
N VAL A 97 -2.03 22.03 8.81
CA VAL A 97 -1.03 22.93 9.40
C VAL A 97 -1.56 24.34 9.59
N GLU A 98 -0.93 25.13 10.47
CA GLU A 98 -1.13 26.58 10.51
C GLU A 98 -0.72 27.22 9.19
N ASP A 99 -1.54 28.14 8.71
CA ASP A 99 -1.21 28.91 7.51
C ASP A 99 -0.29 30.08 7.86
N LYS A 100 0.99 29.75 8.07
CA LYS A 100 2.05 30.71 8.40
C LYS A 100 3.25 30.53 7.48
N ILE A 101 3.93 31.64 7.20
CA ILE A 101 5.19 31.65 6.45
C ILE A 101 6.20 30.75 7.17
N GLY A 102 6.95 29.96 6.40
CA GLY A 102 8.01 29.08 6.90
C GLY A 102 7.54 27.67 7.29
N VAL A 103 6.24 27.43 7.45
CA VAL A 103 5.71 26.10 7.80
C VAL A 103 6.07 25.05 6.74
N LEU A 104 5.85 25.37 5.45
CA LEU A 104 6.21 24.46 4.36
C LEU A 104 7.72 24.18 4.34
N SER A 105 8.55 25.22 4.47
CA SER A 105 10.01 25.09 4.53
C SER A 105 10.46 24.19 5.69
N LYS A 106 9.83 24.31 6.86
CA LYS A 106 10.15 23.46 8.01
C LYS A 106 9.77 22.00 7.74
N ILE A 107 8.63 21.74 7.11
CA ILE A 107 8.20 20.38 6.76
C ILE A 107 9.16 19.76 5.74
N THR A 108 9.49 20.48 4.67
CA THR A 108 10.41 19.97 3.65
C THR A 108 11.81 19.74 4.22
N GLN A 109 12.28 20.59 5.14
CA GLN A 109 13.50 20.36 5.89
C GLN A 109 13.43 19.06 6.70
N LEU A 110 12.36 18.84 7.48
CA LEU A 110 12.17 17.61 8.26
C LEU A 110 12.11 16.36 7.37
N MET A 111 11.51 16.45 6.18
CA MET A 111 11.51 15.35 5.20
C MET A 111 12.92 15.05 4.70
N SER A 112 13.70 16.09 4.38
CA SER A 112 15.09 15.95 3.94
C SER A 112 15.99 15.33 5.03
N GLU A 113 15.87 15.80 6.28
CA GLU A 113 16.59 15.23 7.44
C GLU A 113 16.28 13.75 7.69
N ASN A 114 15.14 13.25 7.17
CA ASN A 114 14.72 11.86 7.24
C ASN A 114 15.00 11.07 5.94
N ASN A 115 15.75 11.63 4.99
CA ASN A 115 16.03 11.03 3.68
C ASN A 115 14.76 10.72 2.88
N ILE A 116 13.76 11.60 2.93
CA ILE A 116 12.51 11.46 2.17
C ILE A 116 12.49 12.51 1.07
N SER A 117 12.55 12.04 -0.18
CA SER A 117 12.41 12.89 -1.34
C SER A 117 10.95 13.07 -1.74
N ILE A 118 10.57 14.30 -2.06
CA ILE A 118 9.21 14.69 -2.44
C ILE A 118 9.07 14.51 -3.96
N ASP A 119 8.06 13.74 -4.35
CA ASP A 119 7.68 13.51 -5.75
C ASP A 119 6.68 14.57 -6.22
N SER A 120 5.64 14.84 -5.43
CA SER A 120 4.70 15.93 -5.69
C SER A 120 4.23 16.59 -4.41
N PHE A 121 3.84 17.86 -4.54
CA PHE A 121 3.26 18.65 -3.47
C PHE A 121 2.03 19.39 -3.98
N LEU A 122 0.98 19.40 -3.18
CA LEU A 122 -0.22 20.19 -3.43
C LEU A 122 -0.69 20.84 -2.13
N GLN A 123 -0.90 22.16 -2.18
CA GLN A 123 -1.64 22.89 -1.17
C GLN A 123 -2.98 23.32 -1.77
N LYS A 124 -4.08 22.84 -1.19
CA LYS A 124 -5.41 23.29 -1.64
C LYS A 124 -5.69 24.69 -1.11
N PRO A 125 -6.34 25.56 -1.91
CA PRO A 125 -6.81 26.85 -1.44
C PRO A 125 -7.71 26.68 -0.21
N LYS A 126 -7.67 27.66 0.69
CA LYS A 126 -8.55 27.68 1.85
C LYS A 126 -10.01 27.67 1.40
N LYS A 127 -10.83 26.86 2.05
CA LYS A 127 -12.28 27.05 2.07
C LYS A 127 -12.58 27.80 3.36
N ASN A 128 -13.03 29.06 3.25
CA ASN A 128 -13.31 30.00 4.34
C ASN A 128 -12.08 30.60 5.04
N ASP A 129 -12.32 31.57 5.93
CA ASP A 129 -11.36 32.26 6.83
C ASP A 129 -10.67 31.31 7.86
N GLU A 130 -10.39 30.05 7.49
CA GLU A 130 -9.59 29.16 8.32
C GLU A 130 -8.13 29.63 8.34
N ASN A 131 -7.55 29.74 9.54
CA ASN A 131 -6.12 29.98 9.74
C ASN A 131 -5.25 28.72 9.47
N TYR A 132 -5.78 27.77 8.71
CA TYR A 132 -5.17 26.46 8.48
C TYR A 132 -5.15 26.12 7.00
N SER A 133 -4.09 25.41 6.61
CA SER A 133 -3.88 24.89 5.27
C SER A 133 -3.73 23.38 5.34
N THR A 134 -4.25 22.67 4.33
CA THR A 134 -4.00 21.22 4.18
C THR A 134 -2.98 21.00 3.08
N LEU A 135 -1.88 20.39 3.47
CA LEU A 135 -0.77 20.05 2.61
C LEU A 135 -0.84 18.57 2.23
N PHE A 136 -0.62 18.29 0.96
CA PHE A 136 -0.57 16.95 0.40
C PHE A 136 0.80 16.74 -0.21
N PHE A 137 1.43 15.62 0.11
CA PHE A 137 2.72 15.22 -0.44
C PHE A 137 2.62 13.81 -1.00
N THR A 138 3.28 13.55 -2.12
CA THR A 138 3.70 12.21 -2.51
C THR A 138 5.22 12.12 -2.42
N THR A 139 5.74 10.94 -2.09
CA THR A 139 7.19 10.70 -1.99
C THR A 139 7.67 9.86 -3.15
N HIS A 140 8.96 9.94 -3.45
CA HIS A 140 9.65 8.86 -4.13
C HIS A 140 9.75 7.63 -3.23
N LEU A 141 10.37 6.55 -3.73
CA LEU A 141 10.60 5.35 -2.94
C LEU A 141 11.42 5.68 -1.68
N THR A 142 10.96 5.21 -0.53
CA THR A 142 11.65 5.37 0.75
C THR A 142 11.26 4.24 1.71
N TYR A 143 12.05 4.07 2.76
CA TYR A 143 11.75 3.08 3.80
C TYR A 143 10.61 3.55 4.70
N GLU A 144 9.74 2.62 5.08
CA GLU A 144 8.63 2.91 5.98
C GLU A 144 9.09 3.51 7.31
N LYS A 145 10.22 3.01 7.84
CA LYS A 145 10.89 3.57 9.01
C LYS A 145 11.07 5.09 8.93
N SER A 146 11.51 5.61 7.78
CA SER A 146 11.73 7.04 7.59
C SER A 146 10.42 7.83 7.68
N ILE A 147 9.35 7.30 7.08
CA ILE A 147 8.02 7.90 7.11
C ILE A 147 7.45 7.88 8.53
N GLN A 148 7.55 6.75 9.24
CA GLN A 148 7.09 6.66 10.62
C GLN A 148 7.85 7.65 11.52
N ASN A 149 9.17 7.76 11.37
CA ASN A 149 9.96 8.73 12.13
C ASN A 149 9.53 10.18 11.84
N LEU A 150 9.33 10.53 10.56
CA LEU A 150 8.81 11.83 10.17
C LEU A 150 7.45 12.12 10.81
N LEU A 151 6.52 11.16 10.80
CA LEU A 151 5.20 11.32 11.40
C LEU A 151 5.28 11.58 12.91
N GLU A 152 6.17 10.90 13.62
CA GLU A 152 6.39 11.16 15.05
C GLU A 152 7.00 12.54 15.32
N ILE A 153 7.93 13.00 14.47
CA ILE A 153 8.50 14.36 14.58
C ILE A 153 7.45 15.43 14.29
N LEU A 154 6.66 15.26 13.23
CA LEU A 154 5.61 16.21 12.84
C LEU A 154 4.57 16.36 13.94
N ARG A 155 4.12 15.27 14.58
CA ARG A 155 3.14 15.31 15.68
C ARG A 155 3.57 16.19 16.86
N LYS A 156 4.87 16.42 17.04
CA LYS A 156 5.44 17.24 18.11
C LYS A 156 5.56 18.72 17.75
N GLN A 157 5.27 19.11 16.51
CA GLN A 157 5.39 20.51 16.07
C GLN A 157 4.10 21.28 16.35
N ASP A 158 4.21 22.49 16.91
CA ASP A 158 3.07 23.33 17.28
C ASP A 158 2.20 23.77 16.09
N PHE A 159 2.80 23.84 14.90
CA PHE A 159 2.11 24.20 13.68
C PHE A 159 1.26 23.06 13.09
N ILE A 160 1.35 21.83 13.60
CA ILE A 160 0.50 20.70 13.19
C ILE A 160 -0.81 20.72 14.00
N LYS A 161 -1.95 20.60 13.31
CA LYS A 161 -3.28 20.73 13.95
C LYS A 161 -4.06 19.45 14.08
N THR A 162 -3.73 18.45 13.28
CA THR A 162 -4.35 17.13 13.36
C THR A 162 -3.28 16.07 13.15
N LYS A 163 -3.54 14.85 13.62
CA LYS A 163 -2.67 13.70 13.35
C LYS A 163 -2.39 13.61 11.83
N PRO A 164 -1.12 13.69 11.40
CA PRO A 164 -0.77 13.50 10.00
C PRO A 164 -1.24 12.13 9.52
N PHE A 165 -1.81 12.09 8.31
CA PHE A 165 -2.29 10.86 7.70
C PHE A 165 -1.29 10.38 6.65
N MET A 166 -1.08 9.06 6.59
CA MET A 166 -0.27 8.41 5.57
C MET A 166 -1.05 7.30 4.86
N MET A 167 -0.76 7.09 3.58
CA MET A 167 -1.20 5.94 2.80
C MET A 167 -0.06 5.53 1.86
N ARG A 168 0.13 4.22 1.64
CA ARG A 168 1.12 3.73 0.66
C ARG A 168 0.61 3.97 -0.76
N ILE A 169 1.53 4.00 -1.73
CA ILE A 169 1.24 4.13 -3.16
C ILE A 169 2.00 2.99 -3.86
N GLU A 170 1.29 2.17 -4.64
CA GLU A 170 1.81 0.96 -5.31
C GLU A 170 1.62 0.98 -6.83
#